data_AF-A0A0K8U7F8-F1
#
_entry.id   AF-A0A0K8U7F8-F1
#
_cell.length_a   1.000
_cell.length_b   1.000
_cell.length_c   1.000
_cell.angle_alpha   90.00
_cell.angle_beta   90.00
_cell.angle_gamma   90.00
#
_symmetry.space_group_name_H-M   'P 1'
#
loop_
_entity.id
_entity.type
_entity.pdbx_description
1 polymer ?
#
loop_
_entity_poly.entity_id
_entity_poly.type
_entity_poly.pdbx_seq_one_letter_code
_entity_poly.pdbx_strand_id
1 'polypeptide(L)'
;MAFNRRLSFIAEWYQEEAAIIRTFTICFFPTGNAIEVYDQQHKRTFLRRTKMPELSERDFFIGSKINIFGRQFDIVDYADDITKNTLDKYRKKTFLLLKNICIQQLGPLLCALIDSNFSINRALMVQFTPEQVKQFLSNKRNVEASSMLMNQLIGGPSMGFEVIADNAVQKMKLCKEQSKECSNDNTVAALVTLFEREETRIGIYCPQDEEEAEQDLNFFFNPKNGLQATLRLKNSTLGIIKPHCIKDG
;
A
#
# COMPACT_ATOMS: atom_id res chain seq x y z
N MET A 1 13.12 31.34 14.00
CA MET A 1 12.87 30.13 14.81
C MET A 1 12.43 29.05 13.84
N ALA A 2 13.24 28.02 13.59
CA ALA A 2 12.86 26.95 12.67
C ALA A 2 11.70 26.16 13.30
N PHE A 3 10.54 26.16 12.64
CA PHE A 3 9.45 25.25 13.00
C PHE A 3 10.01 23.82 12.89
N ASN A 4 10.26 23.18 14.04
CA ASN A 4 10.61 21.77 14.06
C ASN A 4 9.34 21.00 13.68
N ARG A 5 9.23 20.69 12.38
CA ARG A 5 8.18 19.82 11.84
C ARG A 5 8.15 18.55 12.69
N ARG A 6 6.98 18.22 13.22
CA ARG A 6 6.73 17.04 14.05
C ARG A 6 5.50 16.36 13.51
N LEU A 7 5.58 15.06 13.29
CA LEU A 7 4.45 14.22 12.90
C LEU A 7 4.07 13.38 14.11
N SER A 8 2.80 13.37 14.48
CA SER A 8 2.31 12.69 15.69
C SER A 8 1.23 11.68 15.34
N PHE A 9 1.38 10.46 15.86
CA PHE A 9 0.55 9.31 15.55
C PHE A 9 0.12 8.58 16.81
N ILE A 10 -1.07 8.02 16.78
CA ILE A 10 -1.54 7.03 17.73
C ILE A 10 -1.12 5.66 17.18
N ALA A 11 -0.45 4.88 18.02
CA ALA A 11 0.01 3.56 17.65
C ALA A 11 -0.32 2.53 18.73
N GLU A 12 -0.63 1.32 18.30
CA GLU A 12 -0.96 0.19 19.16
C GLU A 12 0.20 -0.81 19.16
N TRP A 13 0.51 -1.33 20.35
CA TRP A 13 1.46 -2.42 20.51
C TRP A 13 0.79 -3.56 21.27
N TYR A 14 0.73 -4.73 20.63
CA TYR A 14 0.28 -5.97 21.24
C TYR A 14 1.40 -6.57 22.09
N GLN A 15 1.14 -6.68 23.39
CA GLN A 15 2.03 -7.34 24.35
C GLN A 15 1.68 -8.81 24.44
N GLU A 16 2.49 -9.66 23.80
CA GLU A 16 2.25 -11.12 23.73
C GLU A 16 2.12 -11.76 25.12
N GLU A 17 3.02 -11.42 26.05
CA GLU A 17 3.07 -12.00 27.40
C GLU A 17 1.78 -11.76 28.20
N ALA A 18 1.12 -10.63 27.97
CA ALA A 18 -0.08 -10.22 28.71
C ALA A 18 -1.36 -10.37 27.88
N ALA A 19 -1.26 -10.70 26.58
CA ALA A 19 -2.35 -10.67 25.62
C ALA A 19 -3.15 -9.35 25.62
N ILE A 20 -2.47 -8.22 25.83
CA ILE A 20 -3.09 -6.88 25.94
C ILE A 20 -2.57 -5.97 24.84
N ILE A 21 -3.47 -5.19 24.23
CA ILE A 21 -3.14 -4.09 23.33
C ILE A 21 -2.97 -2.82 24.16
N ARG A 22 -1.83 -2.14 23.98
CA ARG A 22 -1.56 -0.83 24.59
C ARG A 22 -1.42 0.24 23.53
N THR A 23 -1.96 1.41 23.81
CA THR A 23 -1.94 2.56 22.92
C THR A 23 -0.88 3.58 23.37
N PHE A 24 -0.10 4.07 22.41
CA PHE A 24 0.98 5.04 22.61
C PHE A 24 0.86 6.19 21.61
N THR A 25 1.39 7.35 21.97
CA THR A 25 1.67 8.42 21.00
C THR A 25 3.10 8.28 20.50
N ILE A 26 3.28 8.21 19.19
CA ILE A 26 4.59 8.23 18.55
C ILE A 26 4.77 9.58 17.86
N CYS A 27 5.83 10.30 18.20
CA CYS A 27 6.22 11.56 17.60
C CYS A 27 7.47 11.35 16.75
N PHE A 28 7.38 11.59 15.44
CA PHE A 28 8.50 11.58 14.51
C PHE A 28 8.97 13.01 14.21
N PHE A 29 10.29 13.19 14.18
CA PHE A 29 10.96 14.46 13.94
C PHE A 29 11.84 14.34 12.67
N PRO A 30 11.36 14.76 11.49
CA PRO A 30 12.07 14.60 10.22
C PRO A 30 13.46 15.23 10.21
N THR A 31 13.60 16.45 10.74
CA THR A 31 14.85 17.24 10.70
C THR A 31 16.03 16.56 11.43
N GLY A 32 15.75 15.62 12.35
CA GLY A 32 16.78 14.91 13.11
C GLY A 32 16.71 13.38 12.96
N ASN A 33 15.83 12.89 12.09
CA ASN A 33 15.42 11.49 11.98
C ASN A 33 15.32 10.79 13.35
N ALA A 34 14.44 11.32 14.20
CA ALA A 34 14.30 10.88 15.58
C ALA A 34 12.84 10.60 15.93
N ILE A 35 12.63 9.67 16.86
CA ILE A 35 11.32 9.32 17.39
C ILE A 35 11.26 9.55 18.90
N GLU A 36 10.06 9.83 19.40
CA GLU A 36 9.73 9.82 20.82
C GLU A 36 8.43 9.03 20.99
N VAL A 37 8.35 8.19 22.03
CA VAL A 37 7.16 7.39 22.33
C VAL A 37 6.64 7.77 23.71
N TYR A 38 5.37 8.13 23.78
CA TYR A 38 4.69 8.55 25.00
C TYR A 38 3.53 7.60 25.33
N ASP A 39 3.49 7.16 26.59
CA ASP A 39 2.41 6.33 27.12
C ASP A 39 1.29 7.25 27.61
N GLN A 40 0.20 7.33 26.84
CA GLN A 40 -0.95 8.18 27.18
C GLN A 40 -1.65 7.72 28.47
N GLN A 41 -1.72 6.41 28.71
CA GLN A 41 -2.42 5.83 29.86
C GLN A 41 -1.70 6.16 31.17
N HIS A 42 -0.38 6.01 31.19
CA HIS A 42 0.44 6.24 32.38
C HIS A 42 1.05 7.65 32.43
N LYS A 43 0.72 8.51 31.45
CA LYS A 43 1.21 9.89 31.32
C LYS A 43 2.72 10.02 31.48
N ARG A 44 3.48 9.11 30.88
CA ARG A 44 4.95 9.06 30.99
C ARG A 44 5.61 8.81 29.64
N THR A 45 6.83 9.32 29.49
CA THR A 45 7.66 8.99 28.33
C THR A 45 8.06 7.52 28.39
N PHE A 46 7.68 6.77 27.35
CA PHE A 46 8.07 5.38 27.17
C PHE A 46 9.46 5.27 26.52
N LEU A 47 9.71 6.11 25.51
CA LEU A 47 11.00 6.24 24.84
C LEU A 47 11.31 7.72 24.65
N ARG A 48 12.44 8.17 25.20
CA ARG A 48 12.93 9.55 24.98
C ARG A 48 13.35 9.73 23.53
N ARG A 49 13.38 10.98 23.08
CA ARG A 49 13.79 11.34 21.71
C ARG A 49 15.11 10.65 21.31
N THR A 50 15.01 9.70 20.38
CA THR A 50 16.13 8.85 19.97
C THR A 50 16.19 8.80 18.44
N LYS A 51 17.40 8.88 17.87
CA LYS A 51 17.61 8.81 16.43
C LYS A 51 17.33 7.39 15.92
N MET A 52 16.60 7.27 14.83
CA MET A 52 16.28 5.99 14.16
C MET A 52 16.62 6.11 12.68
N PRO A 53 17.91 5.94 12.31
CA PRO A 53 18.33 6.04 10.91
C PRO A 53 17.62 5.02 10.00
N GLU A 54 17.12 3.93 10.57
CA GLU A 54 16.39 2.91 9.83
C GLU A 54 14.95 3.30 9.45
N LEU A 55 14.37 4.33 10.05
CA LEU A 55 13.04 4.81 9.71
C LEU A 55 13.15 6.09 8.88
N SER A 56 12.19 6.27 7.99
CA SER A 56 12.03 7.42 7.12
C SER A 56 10.64 8.02 7.32
N GLU A 57 10.44 9.26 6.86
CA GLU A 57 9.10 9.87 6.87
C GLU A 57 8.07 9.03 6.10
N ARG A 58 8.52 8.21 5.14
CA ARG A 58 7.66 7.35 4.33
C ARG A 58 7.04 6.19 5.11
N ASP A 59 7.63 5.82 6.23
CA ASP A 59 7.16 4.70 7.05
C ASP A 59 6.00 5.10 7.97
N PHE A 60 5.71 6.41 8.08
CA PHE A 60 4.70 6.94 8.99
C PHE A 60 3.40 7.30 8.27
N PHE A 61 2.47 6.35 8.23
CA PHE A 61 1.10 6.54 7.72
C PHE A 61 0.11 5.60 8.41
N ILE A 62 -1.19 5.89 8.32
CA ILE A 62 -2.22 5.06 8.95
C ILE A 62 -2.24 3.64 8.35
N GLY A 63 -2.11 2.64 9.23
CA GLY A 63 -2.04 1.21 8.89
C GLY A 63 -0.63 0.70 8.58
N SER A 64 0.40 1.54 8.72
CA SER A 64 1.80 1.10 8.69
C SER A 64 2.18 0.37 9.99
N LYS A 65 3.20 -0.49 9.91
CA LYS A 65 3.77 -1.22 11.03
C LYS A 65 5.23 -0.82 11.17
N ILE A 66 5.59 -0.18 12.29
CA ILE A 66 6.95 0.29 12.52
C ILE A 66 7.60 -0.49 13.66
N ASN A 67 8.87 -0.84 13.49
CA ASN A 67 9.64 -1.52 14.53
C ASN A 67 10.49 -0.50 15.29
N ILE A 68 10.32 -0.44 16.61
CA ILE A 68 11.07 0.42 17.50
C ILE A 68 11.73 -0.46 18.56
N PHE A 69 13.05 -0.62 18.48
CA PHE A 69 13.86 -1.45 19.41
C PHE A 69 13.29 -2.86 19.63
N GLY A 70 12.86 -3.52 18.55
CA GLY A 70 12.32 -4.90 18.59
C GLY A 70 10.84 -5.00 18.95
N ARG A 71 10.15 -3.87 19.15
CA ARG A 71 8.70 -3.82 19.34
C ARG A 71 8.02 -3.31 18.09
N GLN A 72 7.07 -4.07 17.58
CA GLN A 72 6.27 -3.68 16.43
C GLN A 72 5.04 -2.88 16.89
N PHE A 73 4.94 -1.65 16.41
CA PHE A 73 3.82 -0.75 16.64
C PHE A 73 3.00 -0.62 15.36
N ASP A 74 1.69 -0.77 15.50
CA ASP A 74 0.72 -0.56 14.43
C ASP A 74 0.23 0.90 14.51
N ILE A 75 0.50 1.71 13.48
CA ILE A 75 0.00 3.09 13.45
C ILE A 75 -1.49 3.05 13.09
N VAL A 76 -2.34 3.46 14.02
CA VAL A 76 -3.80 3.35 13.89
C VAL A 76 -4.49 4.67 13.57
N ASP A 77 -3.95 5.80 14.03
CA ASP A 77 -4.54 7.12 13.80
C ASP A 77 -3.50 8.25 13.90
N TYR A 78 -3.89 9.47 13.55
CA TYR A 78 -3.12 10.67 13.83
C TYR A 78 -3.38 11.15 15.27
N ALA A 79 -2.34 11.63 15.94
CA ALA A 79 -2.46 12.17 17.30
C ALA A 79 -2.69 13.70 17.32
N ASP A 80 -2.52 14.39 16.19
CA ASP A 80 -2.86 15.80 16.05
C ASP A 80 -3.41 16.17 14.66
N ASP A 81 -4.24 17.22 14.63
CA ASP A 81 -4.88 17.72 13.40
C ASP A 81 -3.87 18.30 12.40
N ILE A 82 -2.72 18.77 12.89
CA ILE A 82 -1.67 19.33 12.04
C ILE A 82 -1.08 18.22 11.17
N THR A 83 -0.71 17.09 11.79
CA THR A 83 -0.20 15.90 11.10
C THR A 83 -1.24 15.36 10.14
N LYS A 84 -2.50 15.25 10.60
CA LYS A 84 -3.62 14.81 9.75
C LYS A 84 -3.75 15.70 8.51
N ASN A 85 -3.87 17.02 8.68
CA ASN A 85 -4.01 17.95 7.54
C ASN A 85 -2.79 17.96 6.60
N THR A 86 -1.60 17.63 7.11
CA THR A 86 -0.36 17.57 6.34
C THR A 86 -0.25 16.28 5.52
N LEU A 87 -0.60 15.12 6.08
CA LEU A 87 -0.37 13.82 5.47
C LEU A 87 -1.61 13.23 4.78
N ASP A 88 -2.79 13.40 5.39
CA ASP A 88 -4.04 12.77 4.96
C ASP A 88 -4.52 13.27 3.59
N LYS A 89 -4.10 14.49 3.22
CA LYS A 89 -4.40 15.06 1.91
C LYS A 89 -3.67 14.38 0.76
N TYR A 90 -2.47 13.88 0.99
CA TYR A 90 -1.58 13.47 -0.10
C TYR A 90 -1.38 11.96 -0.12
N ARG A 91 -1.09 11.35 1.03
CA ARG A 91 -0.65 9.96 1.07
C ARG A 91 -1.81 8.97 1.21
N LYS A 92 -2.35 8.54 0.08
CA LYS A 92 -3.53 7.66 0.03
C LYS A 92 -3.20 6.25 -0.44
N LYS A 93 -3.98 5.29 0.05
CA LYS A 93 -3.94 3.89 -0.39
C LYS A 93 -4.72 3.76 -1.70
N THR A 94 -4.23 2.93 -2.60
CA THR A 94 -4.97 2.51 -3.79
C THR A 94 -4.75 1.03 -4.07
N PHE A 95 -5.68 0.47 -4.85
CA PHE A 95 -5.63 -0.91 -5.28
C PHE A 95 -5.05 -1.01 -6.69
N LEU A 96 -4.21 -2.01 -6.92
CA LEU A 96 -3.77 -2.40 -8.26
C LEU A 96 -3.99 -3.89 -8.44
N LEU A 97 -4.47 -4.30 -9.61
CA LEU A 97 -4.63 -5.71 -9.95
C LEU A 97 -3.88 -6.04 -11.23
N LEU A 98 -2.85 -6.86 -11.10
CA LEU A 98 -2.11 -7.44 -12.21
C LEU A 98 -2.81 -8.74 -12.63
N LYS A 99 -3.46 -8.71 -13.79
CA LYS A 99 -4.16 -9.87 -14.35
C LYS A 99 -3.16 -10.89 -14.89
N ASN A 100 -3.61 -12.14 -14.99
CA ASN A 100 -2.81 -13.28 -15.49
C ASN A 100 -2.10 -13.01 -16.82
N ILE A 101 -2.75 -12.31 -17.76
CA ILE A 101 -2.22 -12.04 -19.11
C ILE A 101 -0.85 -11.33 -19.11
N CYS A 102 -0.56 -10.53 -18.08
CA CYS A 102 0.66 -9.74 -17.99
C CYS A 102 1.48 -10.06 -16.73
N ILE A 103 1.30 -11.25 -16.14
CA ILE A 103 2.00 -11.63 -14.89
C ILE A 103 3.53 -11.64 -15.05
N GLN A 104 4.02 -11.82 -16.26
CA GLN A 104 5.45 -11.74 -16.61
C GLN A 104 6.02 -10.32 -16.43
N GLN A 105 5.17 -9.29 -16.44
CA GLN A 105 5.54 -7.89 -16.21
C GLN A 105 5.58 -7.52 -14.73
N LEU A 106 5.47 -8.50 -13.81
CA LEU A 106 5.52 -8.25 -12.37
C LEU A 106 6.80 -7.53 -11.94
N GLY A 107 7.98 -8.00 -12.35
CA GLY A 107 9.25 -7.35 -12.02
C GLY A 107 9.31 -5.89 -12.49
N PRO A 108 9.11 -5.62 -13.78
CA PRO A 108 9.04 -4.25 -14.31
C PRO A 108 7.99 -3.37 -13.62
N LEU A 109 6.81 -3.92 -13.28
CA LEU A 109 5.78 -3.18 -12.54
C LEU A 109 6.27 -2.78 -11.14
N LEU A 110 6.90 -3.69 -10.41
CA LEU A 110 7.43 -3.40 -9.07
C LEU A 110 8.50 -2.31 -9.13
N CYS A 111 9.45 -2.42 -10.07
CA CYS A 111 10.47 -1.38 -10.27
C CYS A 111 9.82 -0.03 -10.62
N ALA A 112 8.88 0.00 -11.56
CA ALA A 112 8.20 1.24 -11.95
C ALA A 112 7.43 1.89 -10.80
N LEU A 113 6.80 1.09 -9.93
CA LEU A 113 6.13 1.59 -8.73
C LEU A 113 7.14 2.22 -7.75
N ILE A 114 8.25 1.54 -7.48
CA ILE A 114 9.31 2.02 -6.57
C ILE A 114 9.93 3.31 -7.11
N ASP A 115 10.33 3.33 -8.40
CA ASP A 115 10.88 4.51 -9.08
C ASP A 115 9.90 5.67 -9.07
N SER A 116 8.60 5.37 -9.06
CA SER A 116 7.54 6.38 -9.00
C SER A 116 7.10 6.77 -7.59
N ASN A 117 7.91 6.42 -6.58
CA ASN A 117 7.68 6.70 -5.16
C ASN A 117 6.40 6.06 -4.58
N PHE A 118 5.96 4.93 -5.12
CA PHE A 118 4.94 4.10 -4.48
C PHE A 118 5.57 3.18 -3.45
N SER A 119 4.91 3.06 -2.30
CA SER A 119 5.21 2.05 -1.28
C SER A 119 4.20 0.91 -1.37
N ILE A 120 4.67 -0.33 -1.43
CA ILE A 120 3.81 -1.52 -1.46
C ILE A 120 3.53 -1.94 -0.01
N ASN A 121 2.27 -1.90 0.40
CA ASN A 121 1.87 -2.26 1.77
C ASN A 121 1.43 -3.72 1.88
N ARG A 122 0.64 -4.19 0.91
CA ARG A 122 0.17 -5.58 0.85
C ARG A 122 0.19 -6.07 -0.59
N ALA A 123 0.52 -7.35 -0.78
CA ALA A 123 0.43 -8.01 -2.07
C ALA A 123 -0.06 -9.44 -1.85
N LEU A 124 -0.97 -9.90 -2.72
CA LEU A 124 -1.51 -11.25 -2.64
C LEU A 124 -1.88 -11.76 -4.03
N MET A 125 -1.46 -12.98 -4.36
CA MET A 125 -1.87 -13.68 -5.58
C MET A 125 -3.06 -14.59 -5.29
N VAL A 126 -4.13 -14.41 -6.06
CA VAL A 126 -5.41 -15.13 -5.92
C VAL A 126 -5.84 -15.72 -7.26
N GLN A 127 -6.60 -16.81 -7.19
CA GLN A 127 -7.34 -17.35 -8.33
C GLN A 127 -8.82 -17.11 -8.02
N PHE A 128 -9.46 -16.24 -8.78
CA PHE A 128 -10.86 -15.92 -8.52
C PHE A 128 -11.78 -17.07 -8.93
N THR A 129 -12.83 -17.29 -8.15
CA THR A 129 -14.00 -18.07 -8.58
C THR A 129 -14.98 -17.20 -9.37
N PRO A 130 -15.85 -17.78 -10.21
CA PRO A 130 -16.86 -17.02 -10.93
C PRO A 130 -17.76 -16.15 -10.03
N GLU A 131 -18.09 -16.63 -8.83
CA GLU A 131 -18.89 -15.91 -7.82
C GLU A 131 -18.12 -14.70 -7.28
N GLN A 132 -16.84 -14.88 -6.96
CA GLN A 132 -15.98 -13.79 -6.49
C GLN A 132 -15.80 -12.72 -7.55
N VAL A 133 -15.65 -13.10 -8.82
CA VAL A 133 -15.56 -12.13 -9.92
C VAL A 133 -16.86 -11.36 -10.08
N LYS A 134 -18.03 -12.01 -9.98
CA LYS A 134 -19.33 -11.31 -10.01
C LYS A 134 -19.46 -10.32 -8.86
N GLN A 135 -19.03 -10.69 -7.66
CA GLN A 135 -19.05 -9.80 -6.49
C GLN A 135 -18.07 -8.63 -6.63
N PHE A 136 -16.88 -8.87 -7.19
CA PHE A 136 -15.92 -7.80 -7.48
C PHE A 136 -16.47 -6.81 -8.51
N LEU A 137 -17.19 -7.33 -9.51
CA LEU A 137 -17.74 -6.53 -10.61
C LEU A 137 -19.08 -5.85 -10.28
N SER A 138 -19.83 -6.31 -9.28
CA SER A 138 -21.19 -5.80 -9.00
C SER A 138 -21.22 -4.32 -8.65
N ASN A 139 -20.12 -3.80 -8.11
CA ASN A 139 -20.02 -2.42 -7.65
C ASN A 139 -19.38 -1.50 -8.71
N LYS A 140 -19.06 -2.03 -9.90
CA LYS A 140 -18.37 -1.30 -10.96
C LYS A 140 -19.37 -0.55 -11.84
N ARG A 141 -19.14 0.74 -12.05
CA ARG A 141 -20.01 1.63 -12.83
C ARG A 141 -20.06 1.29 -14.33
N ASN A 142 -19.09 0.51 -14.85
CA ASN A 142 -18.94 0.26 -16.28
C ASN A 142 -19.21 -1.21 -16.65
N VAL A 143 -20.46 -1.51 -17.01
CA VAL A 143 -21.01 -2.87 -17.15
C VAL A 143 -20.51 -3.63 -18.39
N GLU A 144 -20.19 -2.95 -19.49
CA GLU A 144 -19.78 -3.61 -20.75
C GLU A 144 -18.35 -4.16 -20.69
N ALA A 145 -17.45 -3.40 -20.07
CA ALA A 145 -16.07 -3.84 -19.77
C ALA A 145 -16.04 -5.04 -18.80
N SER A 146 -17.11 -5.24 -18.02
CA SER A 146 -17.20 -6.30 -17.01
C SER A 146 -17.20 -7.71 -17.61
N SER A 147 -17.76 -7.90 -18.81
CA SER A 147 -17.84 -9.24 -19.44
C SER A 147 -16.47 -9.77 -19.88
N MET A 148 -15.68 -8.94 -20.57
CA MET A 148 -14.31 -9.27 -20.95
C MET A 148 -13.41 -9.39 -19.72
N LEU A 149 -13.56 -8.48 -18.75
CA LEU A 149 -12.80 -8.53 -17.50
C LEU A 149 -13.11 -9.80 -16.70
N MET A 150 -14.37 -10.26 -16.71
CA MET A 150 -14.76 -11.49 -16.04
C MET A 150 -14.01 -12.71 -16.59
N ASN A 151 -13.97 -12.87 -17.91
CA ASN A 151 -13.23 -13.97 -18.54
C ASN A 151 -11.73 -13.89 -18.26
N GLN A 152 -11.16 -12.68 -18.23
CA GLN A 152 -9.74 -12.48 -17.92
C GLN A 152 -9.40 -12.85 -16.48
N LEU A 153 -10.27 -12.54 -15.51
CA LEU A 153 -10.05 -12.84 -14.09
C LEU A 153 -10.25 -14.33 -13.76
N ILE A 154 -11.18 -15.00 -14.46
CA ILE A 154 -11.39 -16.45 -14.31
C ILE A 154 -10.24 -17.23 -14.99
N GLY A 155 -9.67 -16.70 -16.07
CA GLY A 155 -8.68 -17.39 -16.90
C GLY A 155 -7.35 -17.74 -16.22
N GLY A 156 -7.06 -17.20 -15.04
CA GLY A 156 -5.89 -17.63 -14.26
C GLY A 156 -5.56 -16.74 -13.07
N PRO A 157 -4.42 -16.97 -12.42
CA PRO A 157 -4.07 -16.28 -11.18
C PRO A 157 -3.79 -14.80 -11.46
N SER A 158 -4.24 -13.94 -10.55
CA SER A 158 -4.02 -12.50 -10.60
C SER A 158 -3.42 -12.03 -9.28
N MET A 159 -2.59 -10.99 -9.32
CA MET A 159 -1.96 -10.44 -8.13
C MET A 159 -2.55 -9.07 -7.82
N GLY A 160 -3.14 -8.93 -6.63
CA GLY A 160 -3.62 -7.65 -6.12
C GLY A 160 -2.58 -7.01 -5.20
N PHE A 161 -2.48 -5.69 -5.27
CA PHE A 161 -1.58 -4.87 -4.48
C PHE A 161 -2.36 -3.76 -3.79
N GLU A 162 -2.00 -3.52 -2.54
CA GLU A 162 -2.26 -2.25 -1.86
C GLU A 162 -0.98 -1.42 -1.95
N VAL A 163 -1.05 -0.31 -2.67
CA VAL A 163 0.06 0.63 -2.83
C VAL A 163 -0.30 1.98 -2.27
N ILE A 164 0.72 2.72 -1.85
CA ILE A 164 0.58 3.99 -1.14
C ILE A 164 1.51 5.00 -1.80
N ALA A 165 0.94 6.12 -2.23
CA ALA A 165 1.69 7.22 -2.80
C ALA A 165 0.92 8.53 -2.66
N ASP A 166 1.61 9.63 -2.92
CA ASP A 166 0.95 10.93 -3.03
C ASP A 166 0.05 10.97 -4.26
N ASN A 167 -1.25 11.24 -4.06
CA ASN A 167 -2.27 11.22 -5.11
C ASN A 167 -2.29 9.91 -5.93
N ALA A 168 -2.15 8.77 -5.26
CA ALA A 168 -1.93 7.46 -5.87
C ALA A 168 -2.94 7.11 -7.00
N VAL A 169 -4.24 7.28 -6.75
CA VAL A 169 -5.30 6.98 -7.74
C VAL A 169 -5.15 7.85 -9.00
N GLN A 170 -4.96 9.16 -8.81
CA GLN A 170 -4.81 10.12 -9.90
C GLN A 170 -3.55 9.84 -10.72
N LYS A 171 -2.41 9.59 -10.06
CA LYS A 171 -1.15 9.24 -10.74
C LYS A 171 -1.31 8.00 -11.61
N MET A 172 -1.89 6.92 -11.07
CA MET A 172 -2.10 5.68 -11.82
C MET A 172 -3.03 5.87 -13.02
N LYS A 173 -4.11 6.64 -12.83
CA LYS A 173 -5.05 6.97 -13.91
C LYS A 173 -4.38 7.75 -15.04
N LEU A 174 -3.68 8.83 -14.71
CA LEU A 174 -3.00 9.67 -15.70
C LEU A 174 -1.92 8.91 -16.47
N CYS A 175 -1.19 8.00 -15.80
CA CYS A 175 -0.19 7.14 -16.45
C CYS A 175 -0.83 6.16 -17.42
N LYS A 176 -1.96 5.54 -17.03
CA LYS A 176 -2.66 4.55 -17.86
C LYS A 176 -3.33 5.19 -19.08
N GLU A 177 -3.86 6.40 -18.94
CA GLU A 177 -4.48 7.18 -20.02
C GLU A 177 -3.45 7.83 -20.96
N GLN A 178 -2.15 7.71 -20.66
CA GLN A 178 -1.06 8.37 -21.39
C GLN A 178 -1.30 9.88 -21.56
N SER A 179 -1.75 10.53 -20.48
CA SER A 179 -2.00 11.97 -20.50
C SER A 179 -0.71 12.76 -20.77
N LYS A 180 -0.82 13.89 -21.48
CA LYS A 180 0.33 14.78 -21.77
C LYS A 180 0.99 15.35 -20.51
N GLU A 181 0.26 15.40 -19.41
CA GLU A 181 0.74 15.90 -18.11
C GLU A 181 1.79 14.96 -17.50
N CYS A 182 1.67 13.64 -17.71
CA CYS A 182 2.65 12.66 -17.23
C CYS A 182 3.95 12.66 -18.02
N SER A 183 3.97 13.14 -19.26
CA SER A 183 5.17 13.13 -20.11
C SER A 183 6.29 14.04 -19.60
N ASN A 184 5.96 15.04 -18.77
CA ASN A 184 6.92 16.01 -18.22
C ASN A 184 7.33 15.70 -16.78
N ASP A 185 6.69 14.73 -16.14
CA ASP A 185 6.98 14.37 -14.74
C ASP A 185 7.90 13.15 -14.70
N ASN A 186 9.19 13.41 -14.46
CA ASN A 186 10.21 12.37 -14.31
C ASN A 186 9.87 11.37 -13.19
N THR A 187 9.05 11.75 -12.21
CA THR A 187 8.65 10.84 -11.12
C THR A 187 7.68 9.76 -11.57
N VAL A 188 7.06 9.86 -12.75
CA VAL A 188 6.15 8.82 -13.27
C VAL A 188 6.62 8.22 -14.59
N ALA A 189 7.79 8.62 -15.08
CA ALA A 189 8.33 8.19 -16.37
C ALA A 189 8.41 6.66 -16.51
N ALA A 190 8.79 5.95 -15.44
CA ALA A 190 8.85 4.49 -15.45
C ALA A 190 7.46 3.85 -15.62
N LEU A 191 6.43 4.37 -14.93
CA LEU A 191 5.05 3.90 -15.09
C LEU A 191 4.50 4.24 -16.47
N VAL A 192 4.75 5.44 -16.98
CA VAL A 192 4.33 5.85 -18.34
C VAL A 192 4.92 4.90 -19.38
N THR A 193 6.22 4.63 -19.29
CA THR A 193 6.93 3.69 -20.18
C THR A 193 6.35 2.28 -20.08
N LEU A 194 6.05 1.81 -18.86
CA LEU A 194 5.41 0.51 -18.66
C LEU A 194 4.04 0.44 -19.35
N PHE A 195 3.25 1.51 -19.28
CA PHE A 195 1.95 1.61 -19.92
C PHE A 195 2.03 1.96 -21.42
N GLU A 196 3.20 2.10 -22.04
CA GLU A 196 3.27 2.23 -23.51
C GLU A 196 2.82 0.96 -24.22
N ARG A 197 3.03 -0.20 -23.60
CA ARG A 197 2.57 -1.49 -24.14
C ARG A 197 1.07 -1.62 -23.95
N GLU A 198 0.36 -2.07 -24.97
CA GLU A 198 -1.09 -2.27 -24.90
C GLU A 198 -1.44 -3.39 -23.91
N GLU A 199 -0.64 -4.47 -23.89
CA GLU A 199 -0.82 -5.62 -22.99
C GLU A 199 -0.78 -5.22 -21.51
N THR A 200 0.09 -4.31 -21.10
CA THR A 200 0.19 -3.84 -19.71
C THR A 200 -0.98 -2.92 -19.36
N ARG A 201 -1.41 -2.05 -20.28
CA ARG A 201 -2.61 -1.21 -20.10
C ARG A 201 -3.88 -2.03 -19.88
N ILE A 202 -4.05 -3.09 -20.67
CA ILE A 202 -5.20 -4.00 -20.54
C ILE A 202 -5.05 -4.91 -19.32
N GLY A 203 -3.83 -5.38 -19.07
CA GLY A 203 -3.49 -6.36 -18.05
C GLY A 203 -3.47 -5.81 -16.63
N ILE A 204 -3.22 -4.52 -16.44
CA ILE A 204 -3.25 -3.87 -15.13
C ILE A 204 -4.58 -3.15 -14.95
N TYR A 205 -5.34 -3.55 -13.95
CA TYR A 205 -6.55 -2.88 -13.52
C TYR A 205 -6.23 -1.88 -12.40
N CYS A 206 -6.85 -0.70 -12.49
CA CYS A 206 -6.74 0.40 -11.53
C CYS A 206 -8.13 0.99 -11.29
N PRO A 207 -8.47 1.34 -10.04
CA PRO A 207 -9.69 2.10 -9.70
C PRO A 207 -9.74 3.47 -10.37
N GLN A 208 -10.95 3.99 -10.61
CA GLN A 208 -11.18 5.30 -11.22
C GLN A 208 -11.20 6.45 -10.21
N ASP A 209 -11.69 6.17 -9.00
CA ASP A 209 -11.81 7.12 -7.91
C ASP A 209 -11.40 6.47 -6.57
N GLU A 210 -11.31 7.29 -5.52
CA GLU A 210 -10.87 6.84 -4.20
C GLU A 210 -11.89 5.91 -3.53
N GLU A 211 -13.18 6.11 -3.80
CA GLU A 211 -14.26 5.25 -3.28
C GLU A 211 -14.14 3.83 -3.84
N GLU A 212 -13.93 3.70 -5.15
CA GLU A 212 -13.71 2.42 -5.81
C GLU A 212 -12.43 1.75 -5.29
N ALA A 213 -11.37 2.53 -5.05
CA ALA A 213 -10.12 2.00 -4.49
C ALA A 213 -10.31 1.41 -3.09
N GLU A 214 -11.07 2.08 -2.21
CA GLU A 214 -11.36 1.57 -0.87
C GLU A 214 -12.21 0.31 -0.91
N GLN A 215 -13.24 0.27 -1.77
CA GLN A 215 -14.08 -0.90 -1.98
C GLN A 215 -13.26 -2.10 -2.47
N ASP A 216 -12.35 -1.88 -3.41
CA ASP A 216 -11.49 -2.93 -3.96
C ASP A 216 -10.48 -3.44 -2.95
N LEU A 217 -9.87 -2.55 -2.16
CA LEU A 217 -8.98 -2.94 -1.06
C LEU A 217 -9.72 -3.77 -0.01
N ASN A 218 -10.93 -3.36 0.37
CA ASN A 218 -11.76 -4.11 1.29
C ASN A 218 -12.17 -5.45 0.68
N PHE A 219 -12.55 -5.50 -0.59
CA PHE A 219 -12.86 -6.75 -1.26
C PHE A 219 -11.67 -7.71 -1.23
N PHE A 220 -10.49 -7.23 -1.63
CA PHE A 220 -9.32 -8.06 -1.88
C PHE A 220 -8.60 -8.54 -0.61
N PHE A 221 -8.47 -7.66 0.39
CA PHE A 221 -7.65 -7.93 1.57
C PHE A 221 -8.44 -8.14 2.87
N ASN A 222 -9.77 -8.07 2.85
CA ASN A 222 -10.57 -8.42 4.02
C ASN A 222 -10.72 -9.95 4.10
N PRO A 223 -10.26 -10.59 5.19
CA PRO A 223 -10.33 -12.05 5.35
C PRO A 223 -11.76 -12.60 5.24
N LYS A 224 -12.78 -11.79 5.55
CA LYS A 224 -14.19 -12.19 5.49
C LYS A 224 -14.66 -12.52 4.08
N ASN A 225 -14.00 -12.01 3.04
CA ASN A 225 -14.39 -12.25 1.65
C ASN A 225 -13.87 -13.57 1.08
N GLY A 226 -13.07 -14.32 1.86
CA GLY A 226 -12.67 -15.69 1.51
C GLY A 226 -11.76 -15.80 0.28
N LEU A 227 -11.11 -14.71 -0.14
CA LEU A 227 -10.05 -14.77 -1.13
C LEU A 227 -8.84 -15.50 -0.54
N GLN A 228 -8.42 -16.57 -1.21
CA GLN A 228 -7.33 -17.41 -0.74
C GLN A 228 -6.12 -17.29 -1.65
N ALA A 229 -4.94 -17.33 -1.02
CA ALA A 229 -3.68 -17.38 -1.74
C ALA A 229 -3.63 -18.63 -2.64
N THR A 230 -3.17 -18.46 -3.88
CA THR A 230 -2.93 -19.61 -4.76
C THR A 230 -1.70 -20.38 -4.28
N LEU A 231 -1.90 -21.60 -3.80
CA LEU A 231 -0.80 -22.46 -3.34
C LEU A 231 -0.78 -23.77 -4.15
N ARG A 232 0.36 -24.04 -4.80
CA ARG A 232 0.64 -25.33 -5.44
C ARG A 232 1.79 -26.00 -4.69
N LEU A 233 1.50 -27.05 -3.93
CA LEU A 233 2.49 -27.76 -3.11
C LEU A 233 3.30 -28.82 -3.87
N LYS A 234 3.03 -29.03 -5.16
CA LYS A 234 3.77 -29.99 -6.00
C LYS A 234 4.83 -29.26 -6.82
N ASN A 235 6.07 -29.75 -6.80
CA ASN A 235 7.21 -29.19 -7.52
C ASN A 235 7.40 -27.69 -7.26
N SER A 236 7.30 -27.29 -6.00
CA SER A 236 7.43 -25.90 -5.55
C SER A 236 8.59 -25.76 -4.56
N THR A 237 9.12 -24.55 -4.47
CA THR A 237 10.13 -24.17 -3.48
C THR A 237 9.69 -22.88 -2.79
N LEU A 238 10.21 -22.63 -1.58
CA LEU A 238 9.94 -21.41 -0.83
C LEU A 238 11.05 -20.39 -1.09
N GLY A 239 10.70 -19.28 -1.73
CA GLY A 239 11.53 -18.08 -1.81
C GLY A 239 11.09 -17.06 -0.77
N ILE A 240 12.03 -16.55 0.03
CA ILE A 240 11.77 -15.50 1.01
C ILE A 240 12.52 -14.24 0.57
N ILE A 241 11.77 -13.20 0.21
CA ILE A 241 12.34 -11.86 0.01
C ILE A 241 12.60 -11.27 1.39
N LYS A 242 13.86 -10.95 1.67
CA LYS A 242 14.26 -10.45 2.98
C LYS A 242 13.82 -9.00 3.17
N PRO A 243 13.54 -8.54 4.41
CA PRO A 243 13.09 -7.17 4.67
C PRO A 243 14.01 -6.07 4.13
N HIS A 244 15.33 -6.29 4.08
CA HIS A 244 16.25 -5.30 3.53
C HIS A 244 16.03 -5.08 2.02
N CYS A 245 15.74 -6.14 1.26
CA CYS A 245 15.41 -6.00 -0.17
C CYS A 245 14.14 -5.16 -0.35
N ILE A 246 13.12 -5.40 0.48
CA ILE A 246 11.86 -4.63 0.43
C ILE A 246 12.10 -3.16 0.76
N LYS A 247 13.01 -2.89 1.70
CA LYS A 247 13.33 -1.53 2.14
C LYS A 247 14.18 -0.77 1.13
N ASP A 248 15.15 -1.45 0.51
CA ASP A 248 16.05 -0.84 -0.47
C ASP A 248 15.34 -0.56 -1.80
N GLY A 249 14.27 -1.29 -2.09
CA GLY A 249 13.49 -1.19 -3.33
C GLY A 249 13.89 -2.26 -4.33
#